data_AF-A0A7V4GHR9-F1
#
_entry.id   AF-A0A7V4GHR9-F1
#
_cell.length_a   1.000
_cell.length_b   1.000
_cell.length_c   1.000
_cell.angle_alpha   90.00
_cell.angle_beta   90.00
_cell.angle_gamma   90.00
#
_symmetry.space_group_name_H-M   'P 1'
#
loop_
_entity.id
_entity.type
_entity.pdbx_description
1 polymer ?
#
loop_
_entity_poly.entity_id
_entity_poly.type
_entity_poly.pdbx_seq_one_letter_code
_entity_poly.pdbx_strand_id
1 'polypeptide(L)'
;MRRQREPGTLGGGLRPRRLPLRASMAALALVAAAGCAPRDTSEPRPEDGVAGRLIVTLEDTVSSSFRLVAAEVELDGTVLWICRDPEQSQSLDLREPVLVHDGLGAAGAHRLTTSLEYRGQGQGIFSYLGQYTFRVRGTHEFGIPAAGTLALRVTASEQGDVFTPLEERPQVRFEEQPFLLWAARSGASCPWTASRP
;
A
#
# COMPACT_ATOMS: atom_id res chain seq x y z
N MET A 1 -15.17 -19.60 65.86
CA MET A 1 -16.31 -20.55 66.00
C MET A 1 -16.61 -21.17 64.63
N ARG A 2 -16.74 -22.51 64.58
CA ARG A 2 -17.35 -23.40 63.54
C ARG A 2 -16.90 -23.20 62.07
N ARG A 3 -15.97 -24.01 61.54
CA ARG A 3 -16.15 -25.36 60.93
C ARG A 3 -17.43 -25.53 60.11
N GLN A 4 -17.29 -25.79 58.81
CA GLN A 4 -17.80 -27.00 58.18
C GLN A 4 -17.08 -27.32 56.85
N ARG A 5 -16.51 -28.53 56.82
CA ARG A 5 -16.16 -29.31 55.64
C ARG A 5 -17.43 -30.03 55.19
N GLU A 6 -17.58 -30.32 53.90
CA GLU A 6 -18.04 -31.64 53.45
C GLU A 6 -17.36 -32.06 52.13
N PRO A 7 -17.05 -33.37 51.97
CA PRO A 7 -16.41 -33.96 50.79
C PRO A 7 -17.42 -34.70 49.88
N GLY A 8 -17.11 -34.79 48.59
CA GLY A 8 -17.82 -35.62 47.62
C GLY A 8 -16.87 -36.48 46.80
N THR A 9 -16.56 -37.66 47.31
CA THR A 9 -15.81 -38.74 46.64
C THR A 9 -16.79 -39.68 45.93
N LEU A 10 -16.65 -39.87 44.62
CA LEU A 10 -17.04 -41.05 43.83
C LEU A 10 -16.25 -40.90 42.51
N GLY A 11 -15.39 -41.80 42.02
CA GLY A 11 -15.37 -43.26 42.12
C GLY A 11 -15.47 -43.83 40.71
N GLY A 12 -14.38 -44.44 40.20
CA GLY A 12 -14.35 -45.19 38.94
C GLY A 12 -13.16 -44.79 38.06
N GLY A 13 -12.12 -45.58 37.84
CA GLY A 13 -12.06 -47.03 37.84
C GLY A 13 -11.65 -47.49 36.43
N LEU A 14 -10.33 -47.62 36.24
CA LEU A 14 -9.61 -48.56 35.37
C LEU A 14 -10.38 -49.18 34.19
N ARG A 15 -9.89 -49.01 32.96
CA ARG A 15 -9.38 -50.15 32.13
C ARG A 15 -8.36 -49.67 31.07
N PRO A 16 -7.14 -50.22 31.08
CA PRO A 16 -6.26 -50.16 29.92
C PRO A 16 -6.70 -51.25 28.91
N ARG A 17 -7.02 -50.86 27.67
CA ARG A 17 -7.15 -51.83 26.58
C ARG A 17 -5.81 -51.95 25.86
N ARG A 18 -5.08 -53.00 26.21
CA ARG A 18 -3.93 -53.52 25.49
C ARG A 18 -4.39 -54.43 24.33
N LEU A 19 -3.61 -54.35 23.24
CA LEU A 19 -3.27 -55.39 22.24
C LEU A 19 -4.31 -55.73 21.15
N PRO A 20 -3.88 -56.21 19.96
CA PRO A 20 -2.57 -56.81 19.65
C PRO A 20 -1.75 -56.16 18.53
N LEU A 21 -0.43 -56.40 18.63
CA LEU A 21 0.50 -56.43 17.52
C LEU A 21 -0.09 -57.27 16.38
N ARG A 22 -0.18 -56.69 15.19
CA ARG A 22 0.05 -57.44 13.96
C ARG A 22 1.36 -56.97 13.37
N ALA A 23 2.39 -57.76 13.63
CA ALA A 23 3.55 -57.84 12.78
C ALA A 23 3.06 -58.31 11.40
N SER A 24 3.31 -57.52 10.37
CA SER A 24 3.45 -58.05 9.03
C SER A 24 4.62 -57.35 8.38
N MET A 25 5.74 -58.07 8.37
CA MET A 25 6.83 -57.83 7.43
C MET A 25 6.27 -57.98 6.02
N ALA A 26 6.41 -56.94 5.21
CA ALA A 26 6.56 -57.08 3.77
C ALA A 26 7.63 -56.08 3.35
N ALA A 27 8.82 -56.61 3.13
CA ALA A 27 9.93 -55.90 2.53
C ALA A 27 9.71 -55.76 1.01
N LEU A 28 10.41 -54.77 0.44
CA LEU A 28 10.69 -54.55 -0.97
C LEU A 28 9.51 -54.12 -1.88
N ALA A 29 9.50 -52.83 -2.22
CA ALA A 29 9.76 -52.42 -3.61
C ALA A 29 10.18 -50.93 -3.65
N LEU A 30 11.36 -50.71 -4.22
CA LEU A 30 11.91 -49.41 -4.59
C LEU A 30 11.17 -48.91 -5.85
N VAL A 31 10.43 -47.80 -5.78
CA VAL A 31 10.19 -46.91 -6.92
C VAL A 31 10.14 -45.46 -6.42
N ALA A 32 11.17 -44.71 -6.76
CA ALA A 32 11.14 -43.26 -6.75
C ALA A 32 10.11 -42.80 -7.80
N ALA A 33 9.01 -42.23 -7.35
CA ALA A 33 8.15 -41.40 -8.18
C ALA A 33 8.23 -39.99 -7.62
N ALA A 34 9.02 -39.16 -8.29
CA ALA A 34 8.98 -37.72 -8.21
C ALA A 34 7.52 -37.27 -8.47
N GLY A 35 6.76 -37.08 -7.40
CA GLY A 35 5.46 -36.45 -7.46
C GLY A 35 5.66 -34.94 -7.56
N CYS A 36 5.67 -34.44 -8.80
CA CYS A 36 5.58 -33.02 -9.13
C CYS A 36 4.46 -32.37 -8.32
N ALA A 37 4.81 -31.60 -7.29
CA ALA A 37 4.01 -30.42 -6.99
C ALA A 37 4.19 -29.46 -8.17
N PRO A 38 3.13 -28.84 -8.71
CA PRO A 38 3.30 -27.73 -9.62
C PRO A 38 3.96 -26.59 -8.83
N ARG A 39 5.29 -26.52 -8.88
CA ARG A 39 5.98 -25.26 -8.64
C ARG A 39 5.76 -24.41 -9.88
N ASP A 40 4.55 -23.87 -10.01
CA ASP A 40 4.38 -22.66 -10.80
C ASP A 40 4.39 -21.48 -9.83
N THR A 41 5.54 -21.32 -9.18
CA THR A 41 5.98 -20.01 -8.71
C THR A 41 6.88 -19.51 -9.83
N SER A 42 6.31 -19.22 -10.99
CA SER A 42 6.90 -18.19 -11.83
C SER A 42 6.72 -16.89 -11.05
N GLU A 43 7.71 -16.55 -10.20
CA GLU A 43 7.95 -15.14 -9.92
C GLU A 43 7.89 -14.43 -11.28
N PRO A 44 7.11 -13.34 -11.41
CA PRO A 44 7.09 -12.61 -12.67
C PRO A 44 8.54 -12.24 -12.96
N ARG A 45 9.14 -12.89 -13.97
CA ARG A 45 10.45 -12.47 -14.46
C ARG A 45 10.26 -11.02 -14.86
N PRO A 46 11.01 -10.07 -14.30
CA PRO A 46 10.99 -8.71 -14.82
C PRO A 46 11.24 -8.82 -16.32
N GLU A 47 10.26 -8.33 -17.09
CA GLU A 47 10.28 -8.34 -18.55
C GLU A 47 11.32 -7.28 -18.97
N ASP A 48 12.59 -7.62 -18.80
CA ASP A 48 13.73 -6.75 -19.04
C ASP A 48 13.80 -6.40 -20.55
N GLY A 49 13.14 -5.31 -20.95
CA GLY A 49 13.35 -4.73 -22.27
C GLY A 49 12.14 -4.05 -22.93
N VAL A 50 10.93 -4.23 -22.42
CA VAL A 50 9.77 -3.49 -22.95
C VAL A 50 9.51 -2.28 -22.06
N ALA A 51 9.53 -1.07 -22.62
CA ALA A 51 9.16 0.13 -21.89
C ALA A 51 7.63 0.25 -21.78
N GLY A 52 7.14 0.67 -20.62
CA GLY A 52 5.76 1.13 -20.43
C GLY A 52 5.72 2.64 -20.16
N ARG A 53 4.56 3.26 -20.29
CA ARG A 53 4.38 4.68 -19.92
C ARG A 53 3.87 4.79 -18.48
N LEU A 54 4.53 5.63 -17.69
CA LEU A 54 4.14 5.94 -16.32
C LEU A 54 3.65 7.39 -16.24
N ILE A 55 2.45 7.58 -15.73
CA ILE A 55 1.88 8.89 -15.43
C ILE A 55 1.64 8.94 -13.92
N VAL A 56 2.26 9.90 -13.23
CA VAL A 56 2.11 10.10 -11.79
C VAL A 56 1.45 11.46 -11.55
N THR A 57 0.35 11.47 -10.81
CA THR A 57 -0.31 12.69 -10.35
C THR A 57 -0.32 12.75 -8.82
N LEU A 58 -0.17 13.95 -8.28
CA LEU A 58 -0.21 14.21 -6.84
C LEU A 58 -1.30 15.23 -6.52
N GLU A 59 -2.08 14.94 -5.48
CA GLU A 59 -3.16 15.80 -5.00
C GLU A 59 -3.19 15.78 -3.47
N ASP A 60 -3.45 16.95 -2.87
CA ASP A 60 -3.61 17.15 -1.43
C ASP A 60 -5.06 17.45 -1.09
N THR A 61 -5.68 16.51 -0.38
CA THR A 61 -7.07 16.60 0.11
C THR A 61 -7.13 16.77 1.63
N VAL A 62 -5.98 17.00 2.27
CA VAL A 62 -5.89 17.23 3.71
C VAL A 62 -6.58 18.56 4.08
N SER A 63 -7.16 18.64 5.28
CA SER A 63 -7.89 19.83 5.73
C SER A 63 -6.96 21.03 5.93
N SER A 64 -7.56 22.23 5.98
CA SER A 64 -6.85 23.49 6.24
C SER A 64 -6.18 23.58 7.62
N SER A 65 -6.43 22.60 8.51
CA SER A 65 -5.70 22.46 9.78
C SER A 65 -4.23 22.11 9.55
N PHE A 66 -3.87 21.68 8.35
CA PHE A 66 -2.52 21.40 7.92
C PHE A 66 -2.15 22.30 6.76
N ARG A 67 -0.89 22.71 6.76
CA ARG A 67 -0.27 23.47 5.69
C ARG A 67 0.81 22.61 5.06
N LEU A 68 0.67 22.27 3.80
CA LEU A 68 1.72 21.56 3.07
C LEU A 68 2.88 22.51 2.78
N VAL A 69 4.08 22.21 3.27
CA VAL A 69 5.28 23.04 3.08
C VAL A 69 6.31 22.41 2.14
N ALA A 70 6.32 21.09 2.05
CA ALA A 70 7.17 20.37 1.11
C ALA A 70 6.50 19.08 0.63
N ALA A 71 6.74 18.75 -0.63
CA ALA A 71 6.33 17.52 -1.26
C ALA A 71 7.46 16.99 -2.15
N GLU A 72 7.81 15.74 -1.97
CA GLU A 72 8.87 15.05 -2.69
C GLU A 72 8.36 13.68 -3.14
N VAL A 73 8.65 13.37 -4.40
CA VAL A 73 8.27 12.11 -5.03
C VAL A 73 9.50 11.48 -5.63
N GLU A 74 9.76 10.25 -5.21
CA GLU A 74 10.90 9.43 -5.62
C GLU A 74 10.41 8.15 -6.28
N LEU A 75 11.07 7.73 -7.35
CA LEU A 75 10.88 6.45 -8.00
C LEU A 75 12.18 5.66 -7.92
N ASP A 76 12.12 4.48 -7.29
CA ASP A 76 13.27 3.59 -7.08
C ASP A 76 14.48 4.26 -6.40
N GLY A 77 14.21 5.28 -5.57
CA GLY A 77 15.23 6.09 -4.89
C GLY A 77 15.78 7.25 -5.72
N THR A 78 15.29 7.45 -6.95
CA THR A 78 15.58 8.63 -7.76
C THR A 78 14.47 9.67 -7.57
N VAL A 79 14.83 10.90 -7.18
CA VAL A 79 13.87 12.00 -7.05
C VAL A 79 13.32 12.35 -8.43
N LEU A 80 12.02 12.13 -8.63
CA LEU A 80 11.30 12.53 -9.84
C LEU A 80 10.91 14.00 -9.79
N TRP A 81 10.50 14.46 -8.60
CA TRP A 81 9.95 15.79 -8.41
C TRP A 81 10.07 16.22 -6.96
N ILE A 82 10.38 17.50 -6.77
CA ILE A 82 10.43 18.14 -5.47
C ILE A 82 9.81 19.53 -5.58
N CYS A 83 8.93 19.85 -4.65
CA CYS A 83 8.39 21.17 -4.47
C CYS A 83 8.43 21.52 -2.99
N ARG A 84 9.02 22.66 -2.66
CA ARG A 84 9.15 23.12 -1.27
C ARG A 84 9.06 24.62 -1.22
N ASP A 85 8.39 25.13 -0.20
CA ASP A 85 8.45 26.54 0.14
C ASP A 85 9.74 26.81 0.94
N PRO A 86 10.66 27.67 0.47
CA PRO A 86 11.92 27.93 1.18
C PRO A 86 11.69 28.55 2.56
N GLU A 87 10.69 29.41 2.68
CA GLU A 87 10.36 30.14 3.91
C GLU A 87 9.36 29.39 4.82
N GLN A 88 8.83 28.24 4.37
CA GLN A 88 7.78 27.44 5.03
C GLN A 88 6.59 28.28 5.54
N SER A 89 6.35 29.41 4.88
CA SER A 89 5.43 30.49 5.22
C SER A 89 4.20 30.49 4.31
N GLN A 90 4.25 29.78 3.19
CA GLN A 90 3.12 29.58 2.30
C GLN A 90 2.76 28.10 2.17
N SER A 91 1.48 27.80 2.01
CA SER A 91 1.03 26.45 1.66
C SER A 91 1.28 26.19 0.18
N LEU A 92 1.79 25.01 -0.16
CA LEU A 92 1.73 24.50 -1.52
C LEU A 92 0.27 24.23 -1.86
N ASP A 93 -0.22 24.81 -2.94
CA ASP A 93 -1.60 24.62 -3.40
C ASP A 93 -1.66 23.41 -4.33
N LEU A 94 -1.76 22.22 -3.74
CA LEU A 94 -1.91 20.94 -4.45
C LEU A 94 -3.35 20.41 -4.37
N ARG A 95 -4.34 21.28 -4.16
CA ARG A 95 -5.76 20.87 -4.16
C ARG A 95 -6.23 20.38 -5.51
N GLU A 96 -5.64 20.91 -6.58
CA GLU A 96 -5.81 20.40 -7.93
C GLU A 96 -4.74 19.33 -8.21
N PRO A 97 -5.07 18.23 -8.91
CA PRO A 97 -4.09 17.21 -9.25
C PRO A 97 -2.95 17.79 -10.11
N VAL A 98 -1.73 17.74 -9.60
CA VAL A 98 -0.53 18.18 -10.32
C VAL A 98 0.12 16.99 -11.01
N LEU A 99 0.52 17.17 -12.27
CA LEU A 99 1.31 16.18 -13.00
C LEU A 99 2.75 16.19 -12.49
N VAL A 100 3.12 15.12 -11.80
CA VAL A 100 4.47 14.94 -11.22
C VAL A 100 5.42 14.34 -12.25
N HIS A 101 4.96 13.33 -12.99
CA HIS A 101 5.75 12.64 -13.98
C HIS A 101 4.89 12.15 -15.13
N ASP A 102 5.40 12.29 -16.35
CA ASP A 102 4.86 11.66 -17.55
C ASP A 102 6.06 11.21 -18.41
N GLY A 103 6.30 9.91 -18.46
CA GLY A 103 7.48 9.37 -19.10
C GLY A 103 7.43 7.87 -19.34
N LEU A 104 8.50 7.37 -19.97
CA LEU A 104 8.69 5.94 -20.17
C LEU A 104 9.47 5.36 -18.98
N GLY A 105 8.96 4.28 -18.41
CA GLY A 105 9.62 3.47 -17.39
C GLY A 105 9.95 2.08 -17.94
N ALA A 106 10.89 1.39 -17.27
CA ALA A 106 11.07 -0.04 -17.53
C ALA A 106 9.77 -0.79 -17.22
N ALA A 107 9.48 -1.88 -17.93
CA ALA A 107 8.44 -2.79 -17.46
C ALA A 107 8.97 -3.59 -16.27
N GLY A 108 8.08 -3.90 -15.33
CA GLY A 108 8.42 -4.65 -14.13
C GLY A 108 8.03 -3.93 -12.85
N ALA A 109 8.58 -4.40 -11.73
CA ALA A 109 8.30 -3.89 -10.41
C ALA A 109 9.09 -2.60 -10.13
N HIS A 110 8.37 -1.58 -9.68
CA HIS A 110 8.90 -0.29 -9.28
C HIS A 110 8.37 0.09 -7.91
N ARG A 111 9.10 0.95 -7.22
CA ARG A 111 8.75 1.46 -5.90
C ARG A 111 8.68 2.97 -5.91
N LEU A 112 7.47 3.51 -5.76
CA LEU A 112 7.27 4.94 -5.56
C LEU A 112 7.34 5.24 -4.07
N THR A 113 8.13 6.25 -3.69
CA THR A 113 8.12 6.84 -2.35
C THR A 113 7.66 8.28 -2.45
N THR A 114 6.70 8.64 -1.62
CA THR A 114 6.21 10.02 -1.50
C THR A 114 6.45 10.49 -0.08
N SER A 115 7.12 11.64 0.05
CA SER A 115 7.42 12.29 1.32
C SER A 115 6.77 13.67 1.32
N LEU A 116 5.83 13.90 2.24
CA LEU A 116 5.12 15.16 2.40
C LEU A 116 5.44 15.73 3.79
N GLU A 117 5.74 17.02 3.85
CA GLU A 117 5.93 17.75 5.10
C GLU A 117 4.80 18.76 5.28
N TYR A 118 4.09 18.64 6.39
CA TYR A 118 3.01 19.53 6.79
C TYR A 118 3.38 20.29 8.04
N ARG A 119 2.89 21.52 8.16
CA ARG A 119 2.87 22.28 9.41
C ARG A 119 1.45 22.41 9.93
N GLY A 120 1.27 22.21 11.23
CA GLY A 120 -0.04 22.41 11.84
C GLY A 120 -0.45 23.89 11.83
N GLN A 121 -1.73 24.14 11.52
CA GLN A 121 -2.40 25.43 11.62
C GLN A 121 -3.46 25.32 12.72
N GLY A 122 -2.99 25.14 13.96
CA GLY A 122 -3.87 24.94 15.11
C GLY A 122 -4.73 26.17 15.42
N GLN A 123 -6.04 26.01 15.46
CA GLN A 123 -6.99 27.04 15.92
C GLN A 123 -7.73 26.60 17.18
N GLY A 124 -7.97 27.53 18.10
CA GLY A 124 -8.70 27.27 19.34
C GLY A 124 -8.04 26.20 20.22
N ILE A 125 -8.80 25.16 20.55
CA ILE A 125 -8.31 24.03 21.38
C ILE A 125 -7.20 23.23 20.70
N PHE A 126 -7.02 23.37 19.38
CA PHE A 126 -5.96 22.73 18.60
C PHE A 126 -4.72 23.61 18.42
N SER A 127 -4.64 24.76 19.10
CA SER A 127 -3.51 25.71 18.98
C SER A 127 -2.13 25.08 19.20
N TYR A 128 -2.06 23.97 19.95
CA TYR A 128 -0.84 23.19 20.13
C TYR A 128 -0.25 22.70 18.80
N LEU A 129 -1.07 22.41 17.77
CA LEU A 129 -0.62 21.92 16.47
C LEU A 129 0.31 22.90 15.75
N GLY A 130 0.21 24.20 16.04
CA GLY A 130 1.02 25.24 15.40
C GLY A 130 2.53 25.09 15.60
N GLN A 131 2.95 24.32 16.61
CA GLN A 131 4.37 24.07 16.92
C GLN A 131 4.90 22.77 16.31
N TYR A 132 4.04 21.99 15.65
CA TYR A 132 4.40 20.68 15.12
C TYR A 132 4.56 20.68 13.60
N THR A 133 5.54 19.91 13.18
CA THR A 133 5.76 19.54 11.79
C THR A 133 5.48 18.05 11.65
N PHE A 134 4.57 17.71 10.74
CA PHE A 134 4.20 16.33 10.43
C PHE A 134 4.92 15.91 9.16
N ARG A 135 5.59 14.77 9.22
CA ARG A 135 6.22 14.14 8.05
C ARG A 135 5.46 12.88 7.71
N VAL A 136 4.80 12.90 6.57
CA VAL A 136 4.03 11.76 6.06
C VAL A 136 4.84 11.12 4.95
N ARG A 137 5.16 9.84 5.12
CA ARG A 137 5.86 9.07 4.10
C ARG A 137 4.99 7.89 3.68
N GLY A 138 4.72 7.80 2.39
CA GLY A 138 4.08 6.65 1.76
C GLY A 138 5.07 5.95 0.84
N THR A 139 5.06 4.62 0.84
CA THR A 139 5.79 3.81 -0.14
C THR A 139 4.83 2.80 -0.75
N HIS A 140 4.86 2.68 -2.07
CA HIS A 140 4.00 1.78 -2.82
C HIS A 140 4.79 1.04 -3.88
N GLU A 141 4.62 -0.27 -3.93
CA GLU A 141 5.23 -1.14 -4.94
C GLU A 141 4.18 -1.45 -6.00
N PHE A 142 4.52 -1.21 -7.27
CA PHE A 142 3.60 -1.38 -8.39
C PHE A 142 4.35 -1.97 -9.59
N GLY A 143 3.60 -2.58 -10.52
CA GLY A 143 4.15 -3.15 -11.74
C GLY A 143 3.78 -2.31 -12.96
N ILE A 144 4.77 -1.83 -13.72
CA ILE A 144 4.49 -1.20 -15.02
C ILE A 144 4.25 -2.30 -16.06
N PRO A 145 3.08 -2.33 -16.73
CA PRO A 145 2.80 -3.32 -17.77
C PRO A 145 3.65 -3.06 -19.01
N ALA A 146 4.17 -4.14 -19.61
CA ALA A 146 4.90 -4.09 -20.87
C ALA A 146 4.05 -3.46 -21.98
N ALA A 147 4.57 -2.40 -22.62
CA ALA A 147 3.91 -1.63 -23.67
C ALA A 147 2.54 -1.03 -23.29
N GLY A 148 2.20 -1.00 -22.00
CA GLY A 148 0.99 -0.39 -21.48
C GLY A 148 1.25 1.01 -20.90
N THR A 149 0.17 1.66 -20.47
CA THR A 149 0.25 2.89 -19.67
C THR A 149 -0.36 2.63 -18.30
N LEU A 150 0.38 2.99 -17.26
CA LEU A 150 -0.08 2.98 -15.87
C LEU A 150 -0.22 4.42 -15.38
N ALA A 151 -1.41 4.76 -14.89
CA ALA A 151 -1.66 6.03 -14.21
C ALA A 151 -1.70 5.78 -12.70
N LEU A 152 -0.80 6.40 -11.96
CA LEU A 152 -0.73 6.32 -10.50
C LEU A 152 -1.17 7.66 -9.92
N ARG A 153 -2.27 7.66 -9.18
CA ARG A 153 -2.74 8.84 -8.45
C ARG A 153 -2.33 8.72 -6.99
N VAL A 154 -1.53 9.68 -6.55
CA VAL A 154 -1.10 9.84 -5.18
C VAL A 154 -2.00 10.89 -4.53
N THR A 155 -2.74 10.51 -3.51
CA THR A 155 -3.64 11.42 -2.79
C THR A 155 -3.22 11.48 -1.33
N ALA A 156 -2.85 12.67 -0.87
CA ALA A 156 -2.72 12.92 0.55
C ALA A 156 -4.12 13.14 1.14
N SER A 157 -4.49 12.35 2.13
CA SER A 157 -5.83 12.33 2.71
C SER A 157 -5.75 12.23 4.22
N GLU A 158 -6.80 12.65 4.90
CA GLU A 158 -6.94 12.44 6.34
C GLU A 158 -7.57 11.07 6.62
N GLN A 159 -6.89 10.25 7.43
CA GLN A 159 -7.39 9.01 8.00
C GLN A 159 -7.91 9.25 9.43
N GLY A 160 -8.72 8.33 9.94
CA GLY A 160 -9.16 8.33 11.34
C GLY A 160 -10.62 8.67 11.55
N ASP A 161 -11.09 8.44 12.77
CA ASP A 161 -12.45 8.69 13.23
C ASP A 161 -12.50 9.97 14.09
N VAL A 162 -13.68 10.32 14.62
CA VAL A 162 -13.91 11.47 15.51
C VAL A 162 -12.98 11.45 16.74
N PHE A 163 -12.54 10.28 17.17
CA PHE A 163 -11.63 10.10 18.30
C PHE A 163 -10.15 10.01 17.92
N THR A 164 -9.78 9.95 16.64
CA THR A 164 -8.37 9.89 16.22
C THR A 164 -7.72 11.26 16.44
N PRO A 165 -6.59 11.33 17.16
CA PRO A 165 -5.84 12.57 17.33
C PRO A 165 -5.51 13.19 15.96
N LEU A 166 -5.62 14.50 15.85
CA LEU A 166 -5.46 15.20 14.56
C LEU A 166 -4.06 14.95 13.98
N GLU A 167 -3.06 14.79 14.86
CA GLU A 167 -1.67 14.47 14.55
C GLU A 167 -1.47 13.18 13.76
N GLU A 168 -2.35 12.19 13.93
CA GLU A 168 -2.22 10.86 13.32
C GLU A 168 -3.03 10.71 12.03
N ARG A 169 -3.76 11.76 11.65
CA ARG A 169 -4.67 11.75 10.49
C ARG A 169 -3.97 11.87 9.13
N PRO A 170 -2.89 12.63 8.93
CA PRO A 170 -2.32 12.76 7.58
C PRO A 170 -1.76 11.43 7.05
N GLN A 171 -2.26 10.97 5.91
CA GLN A 171 -1.87 9.72 5.25
C GLN A 171 -1.71 9.91 3.73
N VAL A 172 -0.79 9.17 3.11
CA VAL A 172 -0.70 9.05 1.65
C VAL A 172 -1.43 7.80 1.17
N ARG A 173 -2.30 7.97 0.17
CA ARG A 173 -3.00 6.90 -0.53
C ARG A 173 -2.48 6.79 -1.96
N PHE A 174 -2.36 5.57 -2.44
CA PHE A 174 -1.97 5.26 -3.81
C PHE A 174 -3.13 4.57 -4.52
N GLU A 175 -3.54 5.10 -5.67
CA GLU A 175 -4.56 4.53 -6.53
C GLU A 175 -3.97 4.23 -7.91
N GLU A 176 -3.84 2.96 -8.22
CA GLU A 176 -3.47 2.50 -9.56
C GLU A 176 -4.70 2.52 -10.47
N GLN A 177 -4.59 3.23 -11.58
CA GLN A 177 -5.63 3.32 -12.59
C GLN A 177 -5.09 2.79 -13.92
N PRO A 178 -5.67 1.71 -14.47
CA PRO A 178 -5.34 1.30 -15.82
C PRO A 178 -5.74 2.40 -16.82
N PHE A 179 -4.98 2.53 -17.91
CA PHE A 179 -5.14 3.62 -18.88
C PHE A 179 -6.57 3.79 -19.44
N LEU A 180 -7.36 2.73 -19.49
CA LEU A 180 -8.73 2.82 -20.01
C LEU A 180 -9.68 3.54 -19.03
N LEU A 181 -9.37 3.54 -17.73
CA LEU A 181 -10.18 4.19 -16.70
C LEU A 181 -9.78 5.66 -16.45
N TRP A 182 -8.50 6.04 -16.58
CA TRP A 182 -8.15 7.47 -16.48
C TRP A 182 -8.73 8.25 -17.68
N ALA A 183 -8.63 7.76 -18.93
CA ALA A 183 -9.11 8.47 -20.12
C ALA A 183 -10.62 8.75 -20.08
N ALA A 184 -11.39 7.81 -19.53
CA ALA A 184 -12.82 7.97 -19.32
C ALA A 184 -13.18 8.99 -18.22
N ARG A 185 -12.33 9.14 -17.18
CA ARG A 185 -12.53 10.07 -16.05
C ARG A 185 -11.94 11.46 -16.27
N SER A 186 -10.88 11.57 -17.06
CA SER A 186 -10.18 12.84 -17.34
C SER A 186 -10.87 13.68 -18.41
N GLY A 187 -12.02 13.23 -18.95
CA GLY A 187 -12.68 13.92 -20.06
C GLY A 187 -11.83 13.97 -21.32
N ALA A 188 -10.77 13.16 -21.41
CA ALA A 188 -9.93 13.05 -22.59
C ALA A 188 -10.67 12.23 -23.65
N SER A 189 -11.67 12.82 -24.29
CA SER A 189 -12.17 12.32 -25.56
C SER A 189 -10.99 12.28 -26.53
N CYS A 190 -10.62 11.11 -27.04
CA CYS A 190 -9.62 10.96 -28.08
C CYS A 190 -9.94 11.89 -29.26
N PRO A 191 -9.10 12.89 -29.61
CA PRO A 191 -9.40 13.77 -30.74
C PRO A 191 -9.10 13.16 -32.11
N TRP A 192 -8.68 11.89 -32.21
CA TRP A 192 -8.16 11.33 -33.46
C TRP A 192 -8.92 10.16 -34.07
N THR A 193 -10.04 9.72 -33.50
CA THR A 193 -10.98 8.85 -34.23
C THR A 193 -11.98 9.68 -35.02
N ALA A 194 -11.46 10.47 -35.95
CA ALA A 194 -12.20 10.96 -37.11
C ALA A 194 -11.38 10.61 -38.35
N SER A 195 -12.07 10.14 -39.38
CA SER A 195 -11.58 9.74 -40.71
C SER A 195 -11.01 8.31 -40.84
N ARG A 196 -11.91 7.39 -41.22
CA ARG A 196 -11.64 6.46 -42.32
C ARG A 196 -12.76 6.60 -43.37
N PRO A 197 -12.43 6.48 -44.66
CA PRO A 197 -13.24 6.93 -45.79
C PRO A 197 -14.54 6.15 -45.98
#